data_AF-A0A966ASB2-F1
#
_entry.id   AF-A0A966ASB2-F1
#
_cell.length_a   1.000
_cell.length_b   1.000
_cell.length_c   1.000
_cell.angle_alpha   90.00
_cell.angle_beta   90.00
_cell.angle_gamma   90.00
#
_symmetry.space_group_name_H-M   'P 1'
#
loop_
_entity.id
_entity.type
_entity.pdbx_description
1 polymer ?
#
loop_
_entity_poly.entity_id
_entity_poly.type
_entity_poly.pdbx_seq_one_letter_code
_entity_poly.pdbx_strand_id
1 'polypeptide(L)'
;RPEQVALIAHHRNPMPLTADDWLAYHQVRQQKLLAMLRRRATAQELEDFLIAWWVELEDQPPALKRKMQINTDAWSQMMLELDTTLDAQQRQKLLDKLDLFINELGELVQEPAA
;
A
#
# COMPACT_ATOMS: atom_id res chain seq x y z
N ARG A 1 -20.08 17.01 -2.22
CA ARG A 1 -20.79 18.07 -1.46
C ARG A 1 -19.86 18.60 -0.36
N PRO A 2 -20.00 19.84 0.15
CA PRO A 2 -19.04 20.45 1.08
C PRO A 2 -18.76 19.60 2.34
N GLU A 3 -19.77 18.93 2.85
CA GLU A 3 -19.70 18.02 4.01
C GLU A 3 -18.82 16.78 3.74
N GLN A 4 -18.92 16.20 2.55
CA GLN A 4 -18.10 15.06 2.13
C GLN A 4 -16.62 15.47 1.96
N VAL A 5 -16.36 16.69 1.48
CA VAL A 5 -15.00 17.22 1.33
C VAL A 5 -14.37 17.49 2.71
N ALA A 6 -15.15 18.05 3.64
CA ALA A 6 -14.68 18.29 5.01
C ALA A 6 -14.37 16.97 5.73
N LEU A 7 -15.20 15.94 5.56
CA LEU A 7 -14.97 14.59 6.09
C LEU A 7 -13.66 14.00 5.56
N ILE A 8 -13.45 14.04 4.24
CA ILE A 8 -12.21 13.55 3.63
C ILE A 8 -10.98 14.29 4.18
N ALA A 9 -11.06 15.63 4.28
CA ALA A 9 -9.97 16.44 4.81
C ALA A 9 -9.68 16.11 6.29
N HIS A 10 -10.72 15.86 7.10
CA HIS A 10 -10.59 15.50 8.51
C HIS A 10 -9.73 14.25 8.71
N HIS A 11 -9.99 13.19 7.93
CA HIS A 11 -9.25 11.93 8.03
C HIS A 11 -7.91 11.94 7.31
N ARG A 12 -7.78 12.66 6.19
CA ARG A 12 -6.53 12.73 5.41
C ARG A 12 -5.44 13.53 6.13
N ASN A 13 -5.78 14.67 6.71
CA ASN A 13 -4.79 15.58 7.30
C ASN A 13 -3.90 14.95 8.39
N PRO A 14 -4.39 14.06 9.28
CA PRO A 14 -3.56 13.40 10.28
C PRO A 14 -2.77 12.19 9.75
N MET A 15 -2.99 11.75 8.50
CA MET A 15 -2.28 10.59 7.94
C MET A 15 -0.78 10.89 7.75
N PRO A 16 0.13 10.18 8.42
CA PRO A 16 1.56 10.34 8.19
C PRO A 16 1.96 9.97 6.76
N LEU A 17 2.91 10.73 6.22
CA LEU A 17 3.64 10.33 5.02
C LEU A 17 4.53 9.11 5.33
N THR A 18 4.44 8.09 4.47
CA THR A 18 5.19 6.82 4.60
C THR A 18 6.19 6.60 3.48
N ALA A 19 6.19 7.42 2.42
CA ALA A 19 6.96 7.19 1.20
C ALA A 19 8.47 7.04 1.47
N ASP A 20 9.05 7.96 2.24
CA ASP A 20 10.50 7.95 2.53
C ASP A 20 10.90 6.75 3.38
N ASP A 21 10.11 6.41 4.41
CA ASP A 21 10.36 5.26 5.28
C ASP A 21 10.24 3.94 4.51
N TRP A 22 9.24 3.85 3.61
CA TRP A 22 9.03 2.71 2.74
C TRP A 22 10.20 2.54 1.77
N LEU A 23 10.65 3.62 1.13
CA LEU A 23 11.81 3.61 0.24
C LEU A 23 13.08 3.17 0.96
N ALA A 24 13.34 3.72 2.15
CA ALA A 24 14.49 3.37 2.96
C ALA A 24 14.50 1.88 3.36
N TYR A 25 13.34 1.36 3.76
CA TYR A 25 13.16 -0.07 4.04
C TYR A 25 13.47 -0.94 2.82
N HIS A 26 12.90 -0.60 1.65
CA HIS A 26 13.15 -1.33 0.41
C HIS A 26 14.61 -1.26 -0.03
N GLN A 27 15.28 -0.12 0.15
CA GLN A 27 16.69 0.04 -0.23
C GLN A 27 17.61 -0.89 0.57
N VAL A 28 17.38 -1.05 1.87
CA VAL A 28 18.15 -1.99 2.72
C VAL A 28 17.94 -3.43 2.25
N ARG A 29 16.69 -3.80 1.95
CA ARG A 29 16.36 -5.15 1.46
C ARG A 29 16.93 -5.43 0.07
N GLN A 30 16.92 -4.45 -0.84
CA GLN A 30 17.60 -4.55 -2.14
C GLN A 30 19.10 -4.78 -1.99
N GLN A 31 19.76 -4.08 -1.07
CA GLN A 31 21.19 -4.29 -0.82
C GLN A 31 21.49 -5.69 -0.28
N LYS A 32 20.64 -6.23 0.61
CA LYS A 32 20.73 -7.62 1.08
C LYS A 32 20.57 -8.61 -0.08
N LEU A 33 19.57 -8.41 -0.95
CA LEU A 33 19.38 -9.25 -2.14
C LEU A 33 20.60 -9.22 -3.06
N LEU A 34 21.14 -8.03 -3.36
CA LEU A 34 22.34 -7.90 -4.18
C LEU A 34 23.54 -8.62 -3.56
N ALA A 35 23.69 -8.59 -2.24
CA ALA A 35 24.73 -9.35 -1.55
C ALA A 35 24.51 -10.88 -1.68
N MET A 36 23.25 -11.35 -1.58
CA MET A 36 22.88 -12.76 -1.80
C MET A 36 23.20 -13.23 -3.23
N LEU A 37 22.88 -12.41 -4.22
CA LEU A 37 23.20 -12.69 -5.62
C LEU A 37 24.72 -12.74 -5.87
N ARG A 38 25.48 -11.79 -5.31
CA ARG A 38 26.95 -11.76 -5.43
C ARG A 38 27.62 -12.98 -4.81
N ARG A 39 27.10 -13.49 -3.68
CA ARG A 39 27.61 -14.72 -3.04
C ARG A 39 27.06 -16.01 -3.67
N ARG A 40 26.28 -15.93 -4.75
CA ARG A 40 25.62 -17.06 -5.42
C ARG A 40 24.75 -17.87 -4.45
N ALA A 41 23.89 -17.18 -3.69
CA ALA A 41 22.88 -17.82 -2.88
C ALA A 41 22.05 -18.81 -3.73
N THR A 42 21.64 -19.90 -3.10
CA THR A 42 20.81 -20.93 -3.72
C THR A 42 19.42 -20.39 -4.07
N ALA A 43 18.71 -21.07 -4.97
CA ALA A 43 17.33 -20.72 -5.31
C ALA A 43 16.43 -20.70 -4.07
N GLN A 44 16.58 -21.69 -3.18
CA GLN A 44 15.81 -21.77 -1.95
C GLN A 44 16.08 -20.57 -1.03
N GLU A 45 17.35 -20.19 -0.82
CA GLU A 45 17.68 -19.01 0.00
C GLU A 45 17.08 -17.72 -0.56
N LEU A 46 17.07 -17.58 -1.89
CA LEU A 46 16.47 -16.41 -2.56
C LEU A 46 14.95 -16.41 -2.42
N GLU A 47 14.30 -17.55 -2.59
CA GLU A 47 12.85 -17.71 -2.42
C GLU A 47 12.42 -17.38 -0.99
N ASP A 48 13.08 -17.97 0.01
CA ASP A 48 12.80 -17.72 1.43
C ASP A 48 12.94 -16.23 1.76
N PHE A 49 14.00 -15.58 1.27
CA PHE A 49 14.23 -14.16 1.48
C PHE A 49 13.16 -13.28 0.80
N LEU A 50 12.75 -13.61 -0.43
CA LEU A 50 11.74 -12.85 -1.16
C LEU A 50 10.35 -13.00 -0.53
N ILE A 51 9.99 -14.18 -0.05
CA ILE A 51 8.74 -14.41 0.70
C ILE A 51 8.76 -13.60 1.99
N ALA A 52 9.83 -13.70 2.78
CA ALA A 52 9.96 -12.93 4.02
C ALA A 52 9.90 -11.41 3.77
N TRP A 53 10.48 -10.92 2.67
CA TRP A 53 10.44 -9.50 2.34
C TRP A 53 9.10 -9.03 1.77
N TRP A 54 8.57 -9.66 0.73
CA TRP A 54 7.41 -9.14 0.00
C TRP A 54 6.07 -9.56 0.60
N VAL A 55 6.00 -10.74 1.20
CA VAL A 55 4.74 -11.28 1.75
C VAL A 55 4.65 -10.99 3.25
N GLU A 56 5.71 -11.31 4.00
CA GLU A 56 5.68 -11.19 5.46
C GLU A 56 6.10 -9.81 5.97
N LEU A 57 6.68 -8.98 5.08
CA LEU A 57 7.21 -7.65 5.41
C LEU A 57 8.20 -7.71 6.61
N GLU A 58 9.02 -8.75 6.66
CA GLU A 58 9.98 -8.98 7.73
C GLU A 58 10.94 -7.76 7.85
N ASP A 59 11.52 -7.54 9.03
CA ASP A 59 12.37 -6.38 9.37
C ASP A 59 11.75 -5.02 9.03
N GLN A 60 10.43 -4.93 8.79
CA GLN A 60 9.78 -3.64 8.62
C GLN A 60 10.01 -2.78 9.88
N PRO A 61 10.54 -1.55 9.75
CA PRO A 61 10.78 -0.69 10.88
C PRO A 61 9.50 -0.48 11.70
N PRO A 62 9.53 -0.59 13.05
CA PRO A 62 8.35 -0.41 13.88
C PRO A 62 7.65 0.95 13.67
N ALA A 63 8.42 1.98 13.35
CA ALA A 63 7.90 3.31 13.02
C ALA A 63 7.08 3.30 11.70
N LEU A 64 7.59 2.65 10.65
CA LEU A 64 6.89 2.49 9.37
C LEU A 64 5.61 1.67 9.56
N LYS A 65 5.70 0.53 10.27
CA LYS A 65 4.54 -0.31 10.60
C LYS A 65 3.44 0.51 11.30
N ARG A 66 3.81 1.31 12.30
CA ARG A 66 2.87 2.16 13.02
C ARG A 66 2.23 3.22 12.12
N LYS A 67 3.00 3.90 11.27
CA LYS A 67 2.48 4.89 10.33
C LYS A 67 1.50 4.27 9.32
N MET A 68 1.85 3.11 8.77
CA MET A 68 0.96 2.37 7.88
C MET A 68 -0.34 1.97 8.57
N GLN A 69 -0.26 1.51 9.82
CA GLN A 69 -1.45 1.16 10.59
C GLN A 69 -2.36 2.38 10.86
N ILE A 70 -1.78 3.54 11.23
CA ILE A 70 -2.53 4.80 11.36
C ILE A 70 -3.25 5.15 10.05
N ASN A 71 -2.56 5.02 8.91
CA ASN A 71 -3.16 5.30 7.60
C ASN A 71 -4.29 4.34 7.26
N THR A 72 -4.11 3.03 7.50
CA THR A 72 -5.15 2.01 7.27
C THR A 72 -6.38 2.24 8.15
N ASP A 73 -6.18 2.56 9.42
CA ASP A 73 -7.27 2.82 10.36
C ASP A 73 -8.05 4.08 9.95
N ALA A 74 -7.34 5.18 9.66
CA ALA A 74 -7.95 6.43 9.22
C ALA A 74 -8.67 6.29 7.87
N TRP A 75 -8.10 5.54 6.93
CA TRP A 75 -8.75 5.23 5.65
C TRP A 75 -10.03 4.42 5.85
N SER A 76 -9.98 3.39 6.70
CA SER A 76 -11.14 2.55 6.98
C SER A 76 -12.28 3.35 7.61
N GLN A 77 -11.97 4.20 8.60
CA GLN A 77 -12.96 5.07 9.23
C GLN A 77 -13.52 6.09 8.23
N MET A 78 -12.67 6.73 7.43
CA MET A 78 -13.10 7.66 6.40
C MET A 78 -14.08 7.00 5.41
N MET A 79 -13.80 5.77 4.97
CA MET A 79 -14.67 5.06 4.03
C MET A 79 -16.02 4.67 4.65
N LEU A 80 -16.02 4.22 5.91
CA LEU A 80 -17.26 3.93 6.65
C LEU A 80 -18.14 5.17 6.81
N GLU A 81 -17.55 6.29 7.24
CA GLU A 81 -18.29 7.54 7.39
C GLU A 81 -18.76 8.08 6.04
N LEU A 82 -17.91 8.02 5.00
CA LEU A 82 -18.26 8.47 3.66
C LEU A 82 -19.46 7.69 3.11
N ASP A 83 -19.51 6.36 3.25
CA ASP A 83 -20.62 5.53 2.75
C ASP A 83 -21.98 5.95 3.32
N THR A 84 -22.03 6.39 4.58
CA THR A 84 -23.28 6.91 5.18
C THR A 84 -23.80 8.19 4.53
N THR A 85 -22.92 8.92 3.84
CA THR A 85 -23.24 10.18 3.17
C THR A 85 -23.50 10.04 1.68
N LEU A 86 -23.23 8.86 1.09
CA LEU A 86 -23.39 8.64 -0.35
C LEU A 86 -24.86 8.38 -0.69
N ASP A 87 -25.36 9.10 -1.70
CA ASP A 87 -26.59 8.69 -2.37
C ASP A 87 -26.34 7.53 -3.36
N ALA A 88 -27.41 6.94 -3.89
CA ALA A 88 -27.32 5.76 -4.76
C ALA A 88 -26.47 6.02 -6.02
N GLN A 89 -26.53 7.23 -6.58
CA GLN A 89 -25.74 7.60 -7.76
C GLN A 89 -24.26 7.73 -7.39
N GLN A 90 -23.95 8.35 -6.25
CA GLN A 90 -22.59 8.50 -5.76
C GLN A 90 -21.96 7.14 -5.40
N ARG A 91 -22.72 6.23 -4.78
CA ARG A 91 -22.27 4.88 -4.47
C ARG A 91 -21.95 4.09 -5.74
N GLN A 92 -22.84 4.13 -6.75
CA GLN A 92 -22.57 3.45 -8.02
C GLN A 92 -21.30 3.99 -8.69
N LYS A 93 -21.15 5.32 -8.74
CA LYS A 93 -19.95 5.95 -9.31
C LYS A 93 -18.66 5.60 -8.56
N LEU A 94 -18.73 5.38 -7.25
CA LEU A 94 -17.58 4.91 -6.47
C LEU A 94 -17.21 3.47 -6.87
N LEU A 95 -18.19 2.57 -6.97
CA LEU A 95 -17.97 1.19 -7.40
C LEU A 95 -17.37 1.12 -8.81
N ASP A 96 -17.93 1.87 -9.76
CA ASP A 96 -17.42 1.90 -11.14
C ASP A 96 -15.94 2.35 -11.20
N LYS A 97 -15.56 3.29 -10.33
CA LYS A 97 -14.16 3.75 -10.23
C LYS A 97 -13.24 2.73 -9.57
N LEU A 98 -13.72 1.98 -8.58
CA LEU A 98 -12.96 0.91 -7.94
C LEU A 98 -12.72 -0.23 -8.93
N ASP A 99 -13.73 -0.60 -9.71
CA ASP A 99 -13.59 -1.62 -10.76
C ASP A 99 -12.56 -1.19 -11.82
N LEU A 100 -12.61 0.07 -12.26
CA LEU A 100 -11.59 0.62 -13.16
C LEU A 100 -10.19 0.53 -12.56
N PHE A 101 -10.02 0.95 -11.30
CA PHE A 101 -8.72 0.91 -10.63
C PHE A 101 -8.17 -0.51 -10.47
N ILE A 102 -9.03 -1.47 -10.13
CA ILE A 102 -8.65 -2.89 -10.03
C ILE A 102 -8.18 -3.42 -11.39
N ASN A 103 -8.86 -3.04 -12.47
CA ASN A 103 -8.47 -3.42 -13.82
C ASN A 103 -7.12 -2.80 -14.22
N GLU A 104 -6.93 -1.50 -13.96
CA GLU A 104 -5.67 -0.79 -14.23
C GLU A 104 -4.49 -1.39 -13.46
N LEU A 105 -4.68 -1.75 -12.19
CA LEU A 105 -3.65 -2.47 -11.41
C LEU A 105 -3.39 -3.87 -11.97
N GLY A 106 -4.43 -4.58 -12.40
CA GLY A 106 -4.30 -5.88 -13.05
C GLY A 106 -3.47 -5.80 -14.33
N GLU A 107 -3.68 -4.77 -15.14
CA GLU A 107 -2.88 -4.50 -16.35
C GLU A 107 -1.41 -4.21 -16.01
N LEU A 108 -1.15 -3.40 -14.98
CA LEU A 108 0.21 -3.09 -14.51
C LEU A 108 0.97 -4.33 -14.00
N VAL A 109 0.26 -5.31 -13.43
CA VAL A 109 0.86 -6.58 -13.00
C VAL A 109 1.12 -7.53 -14.18
N GLN A 110 0.42 -7.34 -15.30
CA GLN A 110 0.51 -8.18 -16.51
C GLN A 110 1.54 -7.65 -17.53
N GLU A 111 2.08 -6.44 -17.38
CA GLU A 111 3.15 -5.96 -18.24
C GLU A 111 4.43 -6.81 -18.03
N PRO A 112 4.95 -7.48 -19.09
CA PRO A 112 6.19 -8.24 -18.96
C PRO A 112 7.34 -7.27 -18.70
N ALA A 113 8.18 -7.58 -17.71
CA ALA A 113 9.46 -6.91 -17.54
C ALA A 113 10.29 -7.09 -18.83
N ALA A 114 10.40 -6.02 -19.61
CA ALA A 114 11.22 -5.95 -20.82
C ALA A 114 12.72 -5.94 -20.49
#